data_AF-V9IEH5-F1
#
_entry.id   AF-V9IEH5-F1
#
_cell.length_a   1.000
_cell.length_b   1.000
_cell.length_c   1.000
_cell.angle_alpha   90.00
_cell.angle_beta   90.00
_cell.angle_gamma   90.00
#
_symmetry.space_group_name_H-M   'P 1'
#
loop_
_entity.id
_entity.type
_entity.pdbx_description
1 polymer ?
#
loop_
_entity_poly.entity_id
_entity_poly.type
_entity_poly.pdbx_seq_one_letter_code
_entity_poly.pdbx_strand_id
1 'polypeptide(L)'
;MLSAWIRIKYPHIVQGAIASSAPILQFTGITECESFLRIVTSDFKKAHSNCPKLIRKSWNIIVNMTSTNEGKKWLSDNWKLCQPLKNENDIEQLISYLQDIYTNLAMVNYPYKANFLAPLPAYPINAVCKHLTNESLTGIELLIAIKNAINIFTNYTSETKCLNLNNSTPQLDAIGWSFQACTEMVMPICSDGINDMFKPHTWNLDEYSKDCIKQYSVKPQPNLICEKYGCKDLSTATNMFLAMV
;
A
#
# COMPACT_ATOMS: atom_id res chain seq x y z
N MET A 1 -13.56 -9.71 5.39
CA MET A 1 -13.38 -11.13 4.98
C MET A 1 -14.00 -12.08 5.99
N LEU A 2 -13.58 -12.01 7.26
CA LEU A 2 -14.09 -12.89 8.34
C LEU A 2 -15.62 -12.97 8.42
N SER A 3 -16.35 -11.86 8.32
CA SER A 3 -17.82 -11.87 8.32
C SER A 3 -18.42 -12.73 7.20
N ALA A 4 -17.86 -12.67 5.99
CA ALA A 4 -18.31 -13.54 4.90
C ALA A 4 -17.97 -15.00 5.21
N TRP A 5 -16.74 -15.28 5.63
CA TRP A 5 -16.27 -16.64 5.88
C TRP A 5 -16.99 -17.34 7.03
N ILE A 6 -17.34 -16.64 8.11
CA ILE A 6 -18.14 -17.23 9.19
C ILE A 6 -19.55 -17.57 8.72
N ARG A 7 -20.17 -16.75 7.87
CA ARG A 7 -21.47 -17.08 7.27
C ARG A 7 -21.38 -18.29 6.33
N ILE A 8 -20.30 -18.42 5.57
CA ILE A 8 -20.06 -19.58 4.68
C ILE A 8 -19.88 -20.87 5.50
N LYS A 9 -19.09 -20.83 6.58
CA LYS A 9 -18.72 -22.04 7.35
C LYS A 9 -19.72 -22.42 8.43
N TYR A 10 -20.40 -21.43 9.01
CA TYR A 10 -21.29 -21.63 10.14
C TYR A 10 -22.67 -20.99 9.91
N PRO A 11 -23.38 -21.37 8.81
CA PRO A 11 -24.69 -20.80 8.51
C PRO A 11 -25.77 -21.17 9.55
N HIS A 12 -25.51 -22.17 10.39
CA HIS A 12 -26.35 -22.58 11.53
C HIS A 12 -26.16 -21.70 12.78
N ILE A 13 -25.08 -20.91 12.83
CA ILE A 13 -24.78 -19.99 13.95
C ILE A 13 -25.14 -18.55 13.58
N VAL A 14 -24.76 -18.12 12.36
CA VAL A 14 -24.91 -16.73 11.90
C VAL A 14 -25.92 -16.66 10.77
N GLN A 15 -27.03 -15.93 10.91
CA GLN A 15 -28.11 -15.86 9.92
C GLN A 15 -27.75 -15.11 8.63
N GLY A 16 -26.79 -14.18 8.70
CA GLY A 16 -26.32 -13.42 7.55
C GLY A 16 -25.05 -12.61 7.87
N ALA A 17 -24.40 -12.07 6.85
CA ALA A 17 -23.18 -11.31 7.01
C ALA A 17 -23.14 -10.06 6.12
N ILE A 18 -22.67 -8.96 6.70
CA ILE A 18 -22.24 -7.78 5.95
C ILE A 18 -20.70 -7.79 5.93
N ALA A 19 -20.13 -7.90 4.74
CA ALA A 19 -18.69 -7.88 4.53
C ALA A 19 -18.32 -6.64 3.70
N SER A 20 -18.01 -5.55 4.40
CA SER A 20 -17.62 -4.28 3.79
C SER A 20 -16.16 -4.29 3.38
N SER A 21 -15.88 -3.86 2.15
CA SER A 21 -14.53 -3.75 1.56
C SER A 21 -13.69 -5.00 1.79
N ALA A 22 -14.31 -6.18 1.65
CA ALA A 22 -13.70 -7.47 1.96
C ALA A 22 -13.11 -8.10 0.68
N PRO A 23 -11.78 -8.14 0.49
CA PRO A 23 -11.15 -8.67 -0.73
C PRO A 23 -11.10 -10.20 -0.73
N ILE A 24 -12.25 -10.88 -0.62
CA ILE A 24 -12.36 -12.35 -0.55
C ILE A 24 -11.92 -13.07 -1.85
N LEU A 25 -11.62 -12.30 -2.91
CA LEU A 25 -11.15 -12.77 -4.21
C LEU A 25 -9.68 -12.38 -4.50
N GLN A 26 -8.97 -11.71 -3.59
CA GLN A 26 -7.57 -11.30 -3.81
C GLN A 26 -6.60 -12.45 -3.50
N PHE A 27 -6.72 -13.56 -4.22
CA PHE A 27 -5.90 -14.76 -4.02
C PHE A 27 -5.38 -15.31 -5.34
N THR A 28 -4.42 -16.23 -5.24
CA THR A 28 -3.71 -16.85 -6.37
C THR A 28 -4.67 -17.41 -7.41
N GLY A 29 -4.50 -16.97 -8.67
CA GLY A 29 -5.29 -17.44 -9.80
C GLY A 29 -6.77 -17.00 -9.80
N ILE A 30 -7.15 -16.05 -8.96
CA ILE A 30 -8.50 -15.45 -8.91
C ILE A 30 -8.50 -14.05 -9.53
N THR A 31 -7.68 -13.15 -8.99
CA THR A 31 -7.58 -11.73 -9.41
C THR A 31 -6.17 -11.45 -9.92
N GLU A 32 -6.04 -10.65 -10.96
CA GLU A 32 -4.74 -10.20 -11.48
C GLU A 32 -3.98 -9.43 -10.39
N CYS A 33 -2.69 -9.73 -10.18
CA CYS A 33 -1.89 -9.10 -9.12
C CYS A 33 -1.72 -7.58 -9.31
N GLU A 34 -1.87 -7.07 -10.53
CA GLU A 34 -1.76 -5.63 -10.86
C GLU A 34 -3.01 -4.83 -10.48
N SER A 35 -4.16 -5.51 -10.27
CA SER A 35 -5.46 -4.85 -10.14
C SER A 35 -5.49 -3.80 -9.04
N PHE A 36 -4.89 -4.12 -7.89
CA PHE A 36 -4.86 -3.22 -6.73
C PHE A 36 -4.10 -1.92 -7.04
N LEU A 37 -2.86 -2.04 -7.52
CA LEU A 37 -2.01 -0.87 -7.78
C LEU A 37 -2.49 -0.04 -8.98
N ARG A 38 -3.17 -0.68 -9.95
CA ARG A 38 -3.88 0.00 -11.04
C ARG A 38 -5.06 0.84 -10.52
N ILE A 39 -5.84 0.33 -9.57
CA ILE A 39 -6.94 1.07 -8.92
C ILE A 39 -6.38 2.24 -8.10
N VAL A 40 -5.35 2.00 -7.27
CA VAL A 40 -4.68 3.06 -6.51
C VAL A 40 -4.21 4.18 -7.45
N THR A 41 -3.59 3.83 -8.57
CA THR A 41 -3.16 4.81 -9.58
C THR A 41 -4.34 5.60 -10.17
N SER A 42 -5.48 4.94 -10.41
CA SER A 42 -6.70 5.58 -10.91
C SER A 42 -7.24 6.63 -9.94
N ASP A 43 -7.19 6.39 -8.63
CA ASP A 43 -7.65 7.35 -7.63
C ASP A 43 -6.82 8.64 -7.64
N PHE A 44 -5.51 8.52 -7.74
CA PHE A 44 -4.61 9.67 -7.90
C PHE A 44 -4.83 10.38 -9.24
N LYS A 45 -5.06 9.63 -10.32
CA LYS A 45 -5.38 10.18 -11.64
C LYS A 45 -6.67 10.99 -11.65
N LYS A 46 -7.70 10.53 -10.92
CA LYS A 46 -8.98 11.24 -10.76
C LYS A 46 -8.82 12.56 -10.00
N ALA A 47 -7.93 12.61 -9.00
CA ALA A 47 -7.64 13.84 -8.27
C ALA A 47 -6.89 14.86 -9.14
N HIS A 48 -5.86 14.42 -9.88
CA HIS A 48 -5.19 15.24 -10.89
C HIS A 48 -4.42 14.37 -11.90
N SER A 49 -4.55 14.64 -13.19
CA SER A 49 -3.98 13.79 -14.26
C SER A 49 -2.45 13.69 -14.23
N ASN A 50 -1.75 14.73 -13.78
CA ASN A 50 -0.29 14.73 -13.66
C ASN A 50 0.25 14.09 -12.37
N CYS A 51 -0.60 13.92 -11.36
CA CYS A 51 -0.19 13.40 -10.06
C CYS A 51 0.47 12.01 -10.15
N PRO A 52 -0.16 10.98 -10.77
CA PRO A 52 0.47 9.67 -10.93
C PRO A 52 1.71 9.71 -11.84
N LYS A 53 1.77 10.62 -12.82
CA LYS A 53 2.94 10.77 -13.70
C LYS A 53 4.15 11.28 -12.92
N LEU A 54 3.94 12.27 -12.05
CA LEU A 54 4.98 12.87 -11.22
C LEU A 54 5.45 11.89 -10.12
N ILE A 55 4.53 11.12 -9.53
CA ILE A 55 4.88 10.02 -8.62
C ILE A 55 5.75 9.00 -9.36
N ARG A 56 5.33 8.53 -10.54
CA ARG A 56 6.10 7.57 -11.34
C ARG A 56 7.49 8.09 -11.70
N LYS A 57 7.58 9.36 -12.12
CA LYS A 57 8.84 10.04 -12.44
C LYS A 57 9.76 10.13 -11.22
N SER A 58 9.20 10.32 -10.03
CA SER A 58 9.97 10.50 -8.80
C SER A 58 10.83 9.29 -8.44
N TRP A 59 10.41 8.07 -8.77
CA TRP A 59 11.15 6.85 -8.42
C TRP A 59 12.57 6.83 -8.99
N ASN A 60 12.72 7.17 -10.27
CA ASN A 60 14.03 7.22 -10.92
C ASN A 60 14.87 8.37 -10.36
N ILE A 61 14.24 9.49 -10.01
CA ILE A 61 14.94 10.63 -9.41
C ILE A 61 15.45 10.28 -8.02
N ILE A 62 14.65 9.59 -7.19
CA ILE A 62 15.09 9.10 -5.87
C ILE A 62 16.31 8.21 -6.03
N VAL A 63 16.23 7.18 -6.87
CA VAL A 63 17.33 6.22 -7.08
C VAL A 63 18.59 6.91 -7.57
N ASN A 64 18.47 7.81 -8.55
CA ASN A 64 19.60 8.56 -9.09
C ASN A 64 20.21 9.49 -8.03
N MET A 65 19.39 10.20 -7.27
CA MET A 65 19.85 11.07 -6.18
C MET A 65 20.58 10.26 -5.11
N THR A 66 20.05 9.11 -4.71
CA THR A 66 20.64 8.27 -3.66
C THR A 66 21.79 7.38 -4.13
N SER A 67 22.25 7.52 -5.37
CA SER A 67 23.42 6.79 -5.88
C SER A 67 24.74 7.27 -5.27
N THR A 68 24.78 8.51 -4.78
CA THR A 68 25.94 9.11 -4.11
C THR A 68 25.70 9.29 -2.61
N ASN A 69 26.79 9.35 -1.83
CA ASN A 69 26.70 9.57 -0.39
C ASN A 69 26.15 10.98 -0.07
N GLU A 70 26.53 11.97 -0.88
CA GLU A 70 26.04 13.34 -0.77
C GLU A 70 24.53 13.40 -1.02
N GLY A 71 24.03 12.66 -2.01
CA GLY A 71 22.62 12.65 -2.33
C GLY A 71 21.76 11.85 -1.34
N LYS A 72 22.27 10.73 -0.79
CA LYS A 72 21.66 10.05 0.36
C LYS A 72 21.56 10.98 1.58
N LYS A 73 22.64 11.72 1.88
CA LYS A 73 22.68 12.70 2.96
C LYS A 73 21.67 13.82 2.72
N TRP A 74 21.67 14.40 1.52
CA TRP A 74 20.73 15.45 1.14
C TRP A 74 19.29 15.00 1.33
N LEU A 75 18.94 13.81 0.84
CA LEU A 75 17.57 13.29 0.95
C LEU A 75 17.19 13.05 2.41
N SER A 76 18.09 12.44 3.19
CA SER A 76 17.88 12.17 4.62
C SER A 76 17.61 13.45 5.41
N ASP A 77 18.42 14.48 5.18
CA ASP A 77 18.35 15.76 5.88
C ASP A 77 17.10 16.55 5.43
N ASN A 78 16.84 16.64 4.12
CA ASN A 78 15.74 17.42 3.57
C ASN A 78 14.37 16.78 3.89
N TRP A 79 14.30 15.45 3.91
CA TRP A 79 13.07 14.73 4.25
C TRP A 79 12.90 14.50 5.76
N LYS A 80 13.89 14.92 6.57
CA LYS A 80 13.95 14.76 8.02
C LYS A 80 13.74 13.30 8.44
N LEU A 81 14.48 12.38 7.84
CA LEU A 81 14.39 10.96 8.20
C LEU A 81 14.91 10.74 9.63
N CYS A 82 14.26 9.87 10.40
CA CYS A 82 14.73 9.54 11.76
C CYS A 82 16.06 8.76 11.72
N GLN A 83 16.26 7.96 10.67
CA GLN A 83 17.49 7.23 10.40
C GLN A 83 17.99 7.63 9.01
N PRO A 84 19.27 8.03 8.87
CA PRO A 84 19.80 8.44 7.57
C PRO A 84 20.01 7.24 6.66
N LEU A 85 19.83 7.45 5.35
CA LEU A 85 20.09 6.45 4.31
C LEU A 85 21.60 6.22 4.17
N LYS A 86 22.03 4.96 4.21
CA LYS A 86 23.44 4.57 4.11
C LYS A 86 23.69 3.64 2.94
N ASN A 87 22.85 2.62 2.80
CA ASN A 87 23.04 1.53 1.84
C ASN A 87 21.80 1.33 0.94
N GLU A 88 21.87 0.37 0.03
CA GLU A 88 20.80 0.04 -0.91
C GLU A 88 19.53 -0.45 -0.20
N ASN A 89 19.67 -1.22 0.88
CA ASN A 89 18.53 -1.69 1.67
C ASN A 89 17.74 -0.52 2.30
N ASP A 90 18.42 0.55 2.74
CA ASP A 90 17.73 1.75 3.24
C ASP A 90 16.95 2.46 2.11
N ILE A 91 17.45 2.42 0.88
CA ILE A 91 16.79 3.01 -0.31
C ILE A 91 15.56 2.17 -0.70
N GLU A 92 15.69 0.85 -0.69
CA GLU A 92 14.57 -0.07 -0.90
C GLU A 92 13.49 0.12 0.17
N GLN A 93 13.89 0.27 1.44
CA GLN A 93 12.97 0.59 2.52
C GLN A 93 12.24 1.92 2.29
N LEU A 94 12.93 2.97 1.85
CA LEU A 94 12.29 4.25 1.50
C LEU A 94 11.27 4.08 0.37
N ILE A 95 11.61 3.32 -0.68
CA ILE A 95 10.70 3.08 -1.81
C ILE A 95 9.46 2.31 -1.34
N SER A 96 9.64 1.22 -0.60
CA SER A 96 8.54 0.44 -0.02
C SER A 96 7.67 1.29 0.90
N TYR A 97 8.28 2.11 1.76
CA TYR A 97 7.57 3.05 2.63
C TYR A 97 6.71 4.06 1.86
N LEU A 98 7.22 4.58 0.74
CA LEU A 98 6.44 5.49 -0.11
C LEU A 98 5.30 4.78 -0.83
N GLN A 99 5.52 3.54 -1.31
CA GLN A 99 4.47 2.72 -1.88
C GLN A 99 3.32 2.53 -0.87
N ASP A 100 3.65 2.19 0.38
CA ASP A 100 2.68 2.06 1.47
C ASP A 100 1.91 3.35 1.73
N ILE A 101 2.56 4.51 1.71
CA ILE A 101 1.86 5.79 1.89
C ILE A 101 0.80 5.98 0.80
N TYR A 102 1.15 5.74 -0.47
CA TYR A 102 0.22 5.94 -1.57
C TYR A 102 -0.95 4.94 -1.54
N THR A 103 -0.70 3.68 -1.19
CA THR A 103 -1.76 2.67 -1.04
C THR A 103 -2.64 2.97 0.18
N ASN A 104 -2.05 3.38 1.30
CA ASN A 104 -2.79 3.83 2.48
C ASN A 104 -3.69 5.02 2.17
N LEU A 105 -3.17 6.05 1.49
CA LEU A 105 -3.95 7.21 1.07
C LEU A 105 -5.17 6.82 0.21
N ALA A 106 -5.02 5.83 -0.68
CA ALA A 106 -6.14 5.29 -1.45
C ALA A 106 -7.19 4.63 -0.56
N MET A 107 -6.77 3.84 0.43
CA MET A 107 -7.69 3.16 1.36
C MET A 107 -8.44 4.12 2.29
N VAL A 108 -7.88 5.30 2.61
CA VAL A 108 -8.50 6.27 3.54
C VAL A 108 -8.86 7.59 2.87
N ASN A 109 -9.23 7.59 1.59
CA ASN A 109 -9.64 8.78 0.84
C ASN A 109 -11.06 9.28 1.16
N TYR A 110 -11.36 9.48 2.45
CA TYR A 110 -12.69 9.86 2.92
C TYR A 110 -13.08 11.30 2.55
N PRO A 111 -14.38 11.59 2.34
CA PRO A 111 -14.86 12.94 2.01
C PRO A 111 -14.92 13.91 3.22
N TYR A 112 -14.44 13.48 4.38
CA TYR A 112 -14.40 14.23 5.63
C TYR A 112 -13.08 13.97 6.35
N LYS A 113 -12.76 14.81 7.36
CA LYS A 113 -11.57 14.60 8.20
C LYS A 113 -11.68 13.27 8.96
N ALA A 114 -10.65 12.45 8.88
CA ALA A 114 -10.62 11.14 9.52
C ALA A 114 -9.29 10.91 10.25
N ASN A 115 -9.30 10.03 11.24
CA ASN A 115 -8.12 9.63 11.99
C ASN A 115 -8.15 8.12 12.23
N PHE A 116 -7.98 7.36 11.14
CA PHE A 116 -8.02 5.88 11.17
C PHE A 116 -6.61 5.28 11.06
N LEU A 117 -5.88 5.57 9.98
CA LEU A 117 -4.47 5.20 9.83
C LEU A 117 -3.54 6.32 10.30
N ALA A 118 -3.94 7.55 10.01
CA ALA A 118 -3.30 8.79 10.39
C ALA A 118 -4.36 9.91 10.43
N PRO A 119 -4.11 11.04 11.12
CA PRO A 119 -4.97 12.21 11.03
C PRO A 119 -4.88 12.80 9.61
N LEU A 120 -6.00 12.85 8.90
CA LEU A 120 -6.06 13.28 7.51
C LEU A 120 -7.17 14.30 7.25
N PRO A 121 -6.97 15.21 6.28
CA PRO A 121 -8.03 16.10 5.82
C PRO A 121 -9.11 15.32 5.04
N ALA A 122 -10.22 16.00 4.75
CA ALA A 122 -11.15 15.54 3.73
C ALA A 122 -10.46 15.46 2.36
N TYR A 123 -10.73 14.39 1.61
CA TYR A 123 -10.14 14.10 0.30
C TYR A 123 -8.60 14.16 0.31
N PRO A 124 -7.93 13.32 1.11
CA PRO A 124 -6.48 13.40 1.29
C PRO A 124 -5.70 13.21 -0.01
N ILE A 125 -6.18 12.41 -0.98
CA ILE A 125 -5.53 12.30 -2.29
C ILE A 125 -5.58 13.63 -3.04
N ASN A 126 -6.69 14.37 -2.98
CA ASN A 126 -6.78 15.70 -3.59
C ASN A 126 -5.79 16.67 -2.93
N ALA A 127 -5.65 16.62 -1.60
CA ALA A 127 -4.66 17.43 -0.88
C ALA A 127 -3.23 17.09 -1.29
N VAL A 128 -2.90 15.80 -1.44
CA VAL A 128 -1.61 15.31 -1.95
C VAL A 128 -1.36 15.81 -3.38
N CYS A 129 -2.31 15.60 -4.28
CA CYS A 129 -2.14 15.92 -5.70
C CYS A 129 -2.11 17.43 -6.00
N LYS A 130 -2.53 18.30 -5.07
CA LYS A 130 -2.31 19.76 -5.18
C LYS A 130 -0.82 20.12 -5.25
N HIS A 131 0.05 19.31 -4.67
CA HIS A 131 1.51 19.51 -4.75
C HIS A 131 2.11 18.97 -6.05
N LEU A 132 1.36 18.16 -6.81
CA LEU A 132 1.83 17.39 -7.97
C LEU A 132 1.01 17.73 -9.23
N THR A 133 1.00 19.00 -9.58
CA THR A 133 0.24 19.53 -10.73
C THR A 133 1.13 19.88 -11.92
N ASN A 134 2.33 20.40 -11.68
CA ASN A 134 3.26 20.87 -12.71
C ASN A 134 4.14 19.73 -13.25
N GLU A 135 3.87 19.28 -14.49
CA GLU A 135 4.59 18.18 -15.16
C GLU A 135 6.07 18.52 -15.46
N SER A 136 6.42 19.81 -15.50
CA SER A 136 7.79 20.30 -15.72
C SER A 136 8.72 20.06 -14.53
N LEU A 137 8.21 19.73 -13.33
CA LEU A 137 9.03 19.47 -12.15
C LEU A 137 10.01 18.33 -12.39
N THR A 138 11.29 18.54 -12.05
CA THR A 138 12.39 17.57 -12.22
C THR A 138 13.38 17.68 -11.05
N GLY A 139 14.29 16.71 -10.96
CA GLY A 139 15.37 16.68 -9.98
C GLY A 139 14.90 16.98 -8.55
N ILE A 140 15.63 17.89 -7.90
CA ILE A 140 15.39 18.34 -6.53
C ILE A 140 14.00 18.95 -6.35
N GLU A 141 13.51 19.73 -7.32
CA GLU A 141 12.19 20.38 -7.23
C GLU A 141 11.06 19.35 -7.13
N LEU A 142 11.15 18.27 -7.91
CA LEU A 142 10.18 17.18 -7.81
C LEU A 142 10.29 16.45 -6.46
N LEU A 143 11.50 16.22 -5.94
CA LEU A 143 11.67 15.59 -4.62
C LEU A 143 11.09 16.44 -3.48
N ILE A 144 11.21 17.78 -3.57
CA ILE A 144 10.57 18.71 -2.62
C ILE A 144 9.04 18.65 -2.75
N ALA A 145 8.51 18.62 -3.97
CA ALA A 145 7.08 18.48 -4.20
C ALA A 145 6.52 17.15 -3.65
N ILE A 146 7.25 16.05 -3.84
CA ILE A 146 6.91 14.74 -3.26
C ILE A 146 6.96 14.79 -1.73
N LYS A 147 7.98 15.42 -1.14
CA LYS A 147 8.05 15.59 0.32
C LYS A 147 6.83 16.33 0.87
N ASN A 148 6.42 17.41 0.21
CA ASN A 148 5.23 18.17 0.59
C ASN A 148 3.95 17.36 0.43
N ALA A 149 3.84 16.59 -0.66
CA ALA A 149 2.75 15.65 -0.89
C ALA A 149 2.64 14.61 0.24
N ILE A 150 3.71 13.88 0.56
CA ILE A 150 3.66 12.83 1.60
C ILE A 150 3.51 13.39 3.02
N ASN A 151 3.83 14.67 3.26
CA ASN A 151 3.58 15.32 4.54
C ASN A 151 2.08 15.40 4.87
N ILE A 152 1.19 15.35 3.87
CA ILE A 152 -0.27 15.24 4.10
C ILE A 152 -0.62 13.97 4.85
N PHE A 153 0.14 12.88 4.67
CA PHE A 153 -0.07 11.64 5.42
C PHE A 153 0.80 11.56 6.68
N THR A 154 2.06 11.98 6.55
CA THR A 154 3.10 11.69 7.56
C THR A 154 3.24 12.79 8.62
N ASN A 155 2.74 14.00 8.35
CA ASN A 155 2.90 15.15 9.25
C ASN A 155 1.77 16.18 9.12
N TYR A 156 0.52 15.73 8.96
CA TYR A 156 -0.63 16.62 8.81
C TYR A 156 -0.85 17.53 10.04
N THR A 157 -0.61 17.01 11.25
CA THR A 157 -0.74 17.77 12.51
C THR A 157 0.48 18.65 12.82
N SER A 158 1.55 18.57 12.03
CA SER A 158 2.84 19.24 12.29
C SER A 158 3.56 18.80 13.58
N GLU A 159 3.16 17.68 14.17
CA GLU A 159 3.77 17.15 15.41
C GLU A 159 4.90 16.15 15.15
N THR A 160 5.01 15.63 13.91
CA THR A 160 6.02 14.63 13.53
C THR A 160 7.41 15.26 13.48
N LYS A 161 8.29 14.85 14.40
CA LYS A 161 9.68 15.35 14.48
C LYS A 161 10.54 14.87 13.31
N CYS A 162 10.39 13.60 12.92
CA CYS A 162 11.13 12.96 11.85
C CYS A 162 10.31 11.82 11.21
N LEU A 163 10.65 11.46 9.98
CA LEU A 163 10.00 10.39 9.23
C LEU A 163 10.65 9.04 9.56
N ASN A 164 9.91 8.15 10.20
CA ASN A 164 10.35 6.80 10.52
C ASN A 164 9.90 5.82 9.44
N LEU A 165 10.86 5.31 8.65
CA LEU A 165 10.58 4.41 7.53
C LEU A 165 10.19 2.98 7.96
N ASN A 166 10.34 2.63 9.24
CA ASN A 166 10.01 1.31 9.75
C ASN A 166 8.50 1.05 9.93
N ASN A 167 7.67 2.11 9.90
CA ASN A 167 6.24 1.97 10.17
C ASN A 167 5.42 2.98 9.36
N SER A 168 4.68 2.48 8.37
CA SER A 168 3.78 3.24 7.51
C SER A 168 2.35 3.38 8.07
N THR A 169 2.02 2.67 9.17
CA THR A 169 0.71 2.70 9.84
C THR A 169 0.85 2.68 11.36
N PRO A 170 1.39 3.75 11.99
CA PRO A 170 1.74 3.73 13.42
C PRO A 170 0.55 3.61 14.38
N GLN A 171 -0.68 3.86 13.92
CA GLN A 171 -1.89 3.74 14.73
C GLN A 171 -2.47 2.31 14.78
N LEU A 172 -1.97 1.38 13.96
CA LEU A 172 -2.45 0.00 13.91
C LEU A 172 -1.50 -0.94 14.66
N ASP A 173 -2.06 -1.75 15.57
CA ASP A 173 -1.36 -2.90 16.14
C ASP A 173 -1.54 -4.13 15.23
N ALA A 174 -0.76 -4.17 14.15
CA ALA A 174 -0.86 -5.18 13.09
C ALA A 174 0.29 -6.22 13.15
N ILE A 175 0.90 -6.44 14.32
CA ILE A 175 2.07 -7.33 14.47
C ILE A 175 1.78 -8.75 13.96
N GLY A 176 0.56 -9.25 14.19
CA GLY A 176 0.16 -10.59 13.74
C GLY A 176 -0.09 -10.69 12.23
N TRP A 177 -0.31 -9.57 11.53
CA TRP A 177 -0.69 -9.59 10.12
C TRP A 177 0.40 -10.16 9.22
N SER A 178 1.67 -9.82 9.47
CA SER A 178 2.80 -10.36 8.73
C SER A 178 2.89 -11.89 8.84
N PHE A 179 2.58 -12.45 10.01
CA PHE A 179 2.50 -13.90 10.18
C PHE A 179 1.32 -14.51 9.41
N GLN A 180 0.15 -13.86 9.44
CA GLN A 180 -1.02 -14.31 8.67
C GLN A 180 -0.76 -14.28 7.16
N ALA A 181 -0.10 -13.23 6.65
CA ALA A 181 0.28 -13.12 5.24
C ALA A 181 1.29 -14.21 4.83
N CYS A 182 2.24 -14.53 5.71
CA CYS A 182 3.21 -15.60 5.50
C CYS A 182 2.67 -17.03 5.64
N THR A 183 1.40 -17.20 6.01
CA THR A 183 0.77 -18.51 6.21
C THR A 183 -0.44 -18.70 5.31
N GLU A 184 -1.57 -18.08 5.63
CA GLU A 184 -2.85 -18.28 4.93
C GLU A 184 -3.21 -17.11 4.00
N MET A 185 -2.94 -15.87 4.42
CA MET A 185 -3.34 -14.63 3.72
C MET A 185 -2.36 -14.23 2.62
N VAL A 186 -1.99 -15.20 1.77
CA VAL A 186 -1.04 -15.01 0.68
C VAL A 186 -1.76 -14.35 -0.50
N MET A 187 -1.66 -13.02 -0.58
CA MET A 187 -2.37 -12.21 -1.56
C MET A 187 -1.40 -11.63 -2.59
N PRO A 188 -1.42 -12.09 -3.85
CA PRO A 188 -0.52 -11.58 -4.88
C PRO A 188 -0.78 -10.10 -5.18
N ILE A 189 0.27 -9.29 -5.13
CA ILE A 189 0.28 -7.89 -5.56
C ILE A 189 1.54 -7.65 -6.40
N CYS A 190 1.38 -6.98 -7.53
CA CYS A 190 2.47 -6.65 -8.43
C CYS A 190 2.22 -5.31 -9.13
N SER A 191 3.27 -4.76 -9.74
CA SER A 191 3.23 -3.52 -10.53
C SER A 191 4.01 -3.67 -11.82
N ASP A 192 3.53 -3.04 -12.89
CA ASP A 192 4.15 -3.04 -14.22
C ASP A 192 4.89 -1.72 -14.51
N GLY A 193 4.61 -0.66 -13.76
CA GLY A 193 5.14 0.70 -13.99
C GLY A 193 4.64 1.38 -15.27
N ILE A 194 3.68 0.77 -15.98
CA ILE A 194 3.07 1.25 -17.22
C ILE A 194 1.62 1.66 -16.95
N ASN A 195 0.81 0.73 -16.45
CA ASN A 195 -0.60 0.93 -16.09
C ASN A 195 -0.77 1.42 -14.65
N ASP A 196 0.27 1.32 -13.83
CA ASP A 196 0.32 1.87 -12.48
C ASP A 196 1.45 2.91 -12.28
N MET A 197 1.37 3.72 -11.23
CA MET A 197 2.35 4.78 -10.95
C MET A 197 3.59 4.31 -10.18
N PHE A 198 3.75 3.00 -9.94
CA PHE A 198 4.79 2.44 -9.09
C PHE A 198 6.00 1.94 -9.89
N LYS A 199 7.04 1.51 -9.18
CA LYS A 199 8.15 0.79 -9.82
C LYS A 199 7.67 -0.60 -10.27
N PRO A 200 8.15 -1.11 -11.42
CA PRO A 200 7.87 -2.49 -11.80
C PRO A 200 8.34 -3.46 -10.72
N HIS A 201 7.46 -4.36 -10.30
CA HIS A 201 7.74 -5.41 -9.34
C HIS A 201 6.86 -6.61 -9.65
N THR A 202 7.47 -7.75 -9.95
CA THR A 202 6.75 -8.97 -10.29
C THR A 202 6.38 -9.76 -9.03
N TRP A 203 5.22 -10.41 -9.06
CA TRP A 203 4.86 -11.35 -7.99
C TRP A 203 5.67 -12.65 -8.14
N ASN A 204 6.50 -12.96 -7.15
CA ASN A 204 7.30 -14.18 -7.10
C ASN A 204 7.05 -14.95 -5.79
N LEU A 205 6.31 -16.06 -5.89
CA LEU A 205 5.97 -16.88 -4.72
C LEU A 205 7.21 -17.53 -4.07
N ASP A 206 8.24 -17.88 -4.83
CA ASP A 206 9.43 -18.53 -4.29
C ASP A 206 10.27 -17.56 -3.44
N GLU A 207 10.40 -16.32 -3.92
CA GLU A 207 11.05 -15.24 -3.17
C GLU A 207 10.26 -14.89 -1.91
N TYR A 208 8.96 -14.66 -2.07
CA TYR A 208 8.04 -14.44 -0.95
C TYR A 208 8.11 -15.57 0.11
N SER A 209 8.19 -16.82 -0.34
CA SER A 209 8.33 -17.97 0.54
C SER A 209 9.67 -17.99 1.29
N LYS A 210 10.78 -17.56 0.67
CA LYS A 210 12.08 -17.49 1.34
C LYS A 210 12.07 -16.47 2.47
N ASP A 211 11.46 -15.31 2.24
CA ASP A 211 11.34 -14.27 3.27
C ASP A 211 10.49 -14.73 4.44
N CYS A 212 9.35 -15.38 4.17
CA CYS A 212 8.51 -15.95 5.23
C CYS A 212 9.22 -17.04 6.04
N ILE A 213 10.01 -17.91 5.40
CA ILE A 213 10.82 -18.92 6.10
C ILE A 213 11.89 -18.24 6.96
N LYS A 214 12.58 -17.22 6.43
CA LYS A 214 13.61 -16.48 7.16
C LYS A 214 13.03 -15.76 8.39
N GLN A 215 11.85 -15.16 8.26
CA GLN A 215 11.26 -14.34 9.31
C GLN A 215 10.52 -15.15 10.37
N TYR A 216 9.80 -16.19 9.97
CA TYR A 216 8.87 -16.91 10.84
C TYR A 216 9.04 -18.43 10.84
N SER A 217 9.96 -18.99 10.03
CA SER A 217 10.13 -20.44 9.86
C SER A 217 8.85 -21.15 9.40
N VAL A 218 8.01 -20.46 8.63
CA VAL A 218 6.77 -21.00 8.04
C VAL A 218 6.81 -20.91 6.52
N LYS A 219 6.10 -21.81 5.85
CA LYS A 219 5.93 -21.80 4.41
C LYS A 219 4.51 -21.32 4.05
N PRO A 220 4.36 -20.31 3.18
CA PRO A 220 3.05 -19.81 2.77
C PRO A 220 2.26 -20.87 2.00
N GLN A 221 0.94 -20.91 2.21
CA GLN A 221 0.00 -21.83 1.56
C GLN A 221 -0.95 -21.03 0.64
N PRO A 222 -0.52 -20.71 -0.60
CA PRO A 222 -1.18 -19.72 -1.45
C PRO A 222 -2.61 -20.07 -1.91
N ASN A 223 -2.99 -21.34 -1.83
CA ASN A 223 -4.31 -21.83 -2.27
C ASN A 223 -5.24 -22.12 -1.08
N LEU A 224 -4.73 -22.13 0.16
CA LEU A 224 -5.45 -22.63 1.33
C LEU A 224 -6.75 -21.86 1.57
N ILE A 225 -6.73 -20.53 1.47
CA ILE A 225 -7.94 -19.72 1.65
C ILE A 225 -9.01 -20.07 0.62
N CYS A 226 -8.64 -20.28 -0.64
CA CYS A 226 -9.62 -20.63 -1.66
C CYS A 226 -10.12 -22.07 -1.53
N GLU A 227 -9.25 -23.01 -1.15
CA GLU A 227 -9.66 -24.39 -0.81
C GLU A 227 -10.64 -24.42 0.38
N LYS A 228 -10.42 -23.56 1.39
CA LYS A 228 -11.30 -23.49 2.55
C LYS A 228 -12.59 -22.73 2.25
N TYR A 229 -12.56 -21.61 1.56
CA TYR A 229 -13.68 -20.66 1.50
C TYR A 229 -14.29 -20.48 0.10
N GLY A 230 -13.88 -21.26 -0.89
CA GLY A 230 -14.51 -21.37 -2.20
C GLY A 230 -14.00 -20.39 -3.25
N CYS A 231 -13.69 -19.14 -2.87
CA CYS A 231 -13.24 -18.04 -3.76
C CYS A 231 -14.04 -17.95 -5.08
N LYS A 232 -13.66 -18.73 -6.11
CA LYS A 232 -14.27 -18.75 -7.45
C LYS A 232 -15.72 -19.20 -7.46
N ASP A 233 -16.11 -20.09 -6.55
CA ASP A 233 -17.48 -20.59 -6.45
C ASP A 233 -18.07 -20.27 -5.08
N LEU A 234 -18.92 -19.25 -5.06
CA LEU A 234 -19.70 -18.84 -3.90
C LEU A 234 -21.21 -18.99 -4.16
N SER A 235 -21.59 -19.74 -5.20
CA SER A 235 -22.99 -19.84 -5.67
C SER A 235 -23.94 -20.43 -4.63
N THR A 236 -23.42 -21.26 -3.73
CA THR A 236 -24.18 -21.90 -2.65
C THR A 236 -24.23 -21.06 -1.36
N ALA A 237 -23.45 -19.98 -1.28
CA ALA A 237 -23.45 -19.11 -0.13
C ALA A 237 -24.69 -18.20 -0.13
N THR A 238 -25.33 -18.04 1.02
CA THR A 238 -26.60 -17.30 1.15
C THR A 238 -26.52 -16.22 2.23
N ASN A 239 -27.37 -15.20 2.12
CA ASN A 239 -27.50 -14.11 3.09
C ASN A 239 -26.18 -13.38 3.39
N MET A 240 -25.40 -13.12 2.35
CA MET A 240 -24.19 -12.30 2.43
C MET A 240 -24.37 -11.02 1.60
N PHE A 241 -24.06 -9.88 2.20
CA PHE A 241 -23.98 -8.60 1.53
C PHE A 241 -22.50 -8.18 1.44
N LEU A 242 -21.99 -8.07 0.21
CA LEU A 242 -20.63 -7.60 -0.07
C LEU A 242 -20.70 -6.11 -0.43
N ALA A 243 -20.34 -5.24 0.50
CA ALA A 243 -20.34 -3.80 0.24
C ALA A 243 -18.99 -3.41 -0.39
N MET A 244 -19.03 -2.81 -1.58
CA MET A 244 -17.88 -2.12 -2.16
C MET A 244 -17.96 -0.65 -1.74
N VAL A 245 -16.94 -0.17 -1.02
CA VAL A 245 -16.83 1.21 -0.53
C VAL A 245 -15.54 1.81 -1.06
#